data_AF-A0A7X1GPB4-F1
#
_entry.id   AF-A0A7X1GPB4-F1
#
_cell.length_a   1.000
_cell.length_b   1.000
_cell.length_c   1.000
_cell.angle_alpha   90.00
_cell.angle_beta   90.00
_cell.angle_gamma   90.00
#
_symmetry.space_group_name_H-M   'P 1'
#
loop_
_entity.id
_entity.type
_entity.pdbx_description
1 polymer ?
#
loop_
_entity_poly.entity_id
_entity_poly.type
_entity_poly.pdbx_seq_one_letter_code
_entity_poly.pdbx_strand_id
1 'polypeptide(L)'
;MLTYFYKALYSFRSVFSHHSTWLIFCMMIIGFIGTSEMVGVTSFCRFFGLGESGYKTFLHFFRYSTWSLELLVCQWTTFVLAQNETVMIQGRAVLTGDHTYVPKDGRMMPGVVTIHQNLRNPIKAIIFSRSLLGCD
;
A
#
# COMPACT_ATOMS: atom_id res chain seq x y z
N MET A 1 6.61 20.34 6.45
CA MET A 1 5.66 19.40 5.80
C MET A 1 6.14 18.95 4.43
N LEU A 2 6.26 19.83 3.42
CA LEU A 2 6.71 19.42 2.07
C LEU A 2 8.09 18.73 2.05
N THR A 3 9.05 19.25 2.83
CA THR A 3 10.41 18.68 2.94
C THR A 3 10.41 17.28 3.54
N TYR A 4 9.49 17.01 4.47
CA TYR A 4 9.31 15.68 5.05
C TYR A 4 8.77 14.71 4.01
N PHE A 5 7.72 15.13 3.30
CA PHE A 5 7.12 14.33 2.22
C PHE A 5 8.13 13.99 1.11
N TYR A 6 8.94 14.95 0.70
CA TYR A 6 10.02 14.71 -0.26
C TYR A 6 11.04 13.69 0.24
N LYS A 7 11.51 13.84 1.49
CA LYS A 7 12.45 12.88 2.11
C LYS A 7 11.84 11.49 2.23
N ALA A 8 10.56 11.40 2.58
CA ALA A 8 9.83 10.15 2.66
C ALA A 8 9.77 9.45 1.29
N LEU A 9 9.30 10.13 0.24
CA LEU A 9 9.26 9.59 -1.11
C LEU A 9 10.66 9.22 -1.65
N TYR A 10 11.67 10.01 -1.32
CA TYR A 10 13.04 9.74 -1.71
C TYR A 10 13.61 8.48 -1.03
N SER A 11 13.17 8.15 0.19
CA SER A 11 13.55 6.90 0.86
C SER A 11 13.15 5.66 0.03
N PHE A 12 12.05 5.73 -0.71
CA PHE A 12 11.59 4.64 -1.58
C PHE A 12 12.35 4.54 -2.91
N ARG A 13 13.23 5.51 -3.23
CA ARG A 13 13.95 5.53 -4.51
C ARG A 13 14.78 4.28 -4.76
N SER A 14 15.34 3.67 -3.70
CA SER A 14 16.17 2.46 -3.77
C SER A 14 15.38 1.23 -4.21
N VAL A 15 14.06 1.20 -4.00
CA VAL A 15 13.19 0.06 -4.32
C VAL A 15 12.95 -0.07 -5.83
N PHE A 16 13.11 1.02 -6.58
CA PHE A 16 12.81 1.07 -8.00
C PHE A 16 14.09 1.09 -8.83
N SER A 17 14.23 0.13 -9.75
CA SER A 17 15.36 0.12 -10.70
C SER A 17 15.31 1.30 -11.66
N HIS A 18 14.12 1.62 -12.20
CA HIS A 18 13.95 2.71 -13.16
C HIS A 18 13.43 3.99 -12.51
N HIS A 19 13.98 5.12 -12.93
CA HIS A 19 13.55 6.44 -12.46
C HIS A 19 12.10 6.74 -12.84
N SER A 20 11.68 6.38 -14.05
CA SER A 20 10.31 6.61 -14.53
C SER A 20 9.25 5.89 -13.69
N THR A 21 9.51 4.65 -13.27
CA THR A 21 8.59 3.91 -12.38
C THR A 21 8.50 4.53 -10.99
N TRP A 22 9.62 5.04 -10.45
CA TRP A 22 9.60 5.78 -9.19
C TRP A 22 8.79 7.08 -9.29
N LEU A 23 8.88 7.80 -10.41
CA LEU A 23 8.05 9.00 -10.64
C LEU A 23 6.56 8.66 -10.70
N ILE A 24 6.18 7.58 -11.39
CA ILE A 24 4.78 7.12 -11.43
C ILE A 24 4.32 6.73 -10.02
N PHE A 25 5.15 6.03 -9.24
CA PHE A 25 4.87 5.73 -7.83
C PHE A 25 4.63 7.01 -7.01
N CYS A 26 5.48 8.02 -7.16
CA CYS A 26 5.30 9.32 -6.48
C CYS A 26 3.98 9.98 -6.88
N MET A 27 3.64 9.98 -8.17
CA MET A 27 2.34 10.47 -8.64
C MET A 27 1.19 9.70 -8.02
N MET A 28 1.28 8.38 -7.87
CA MET A 28 0.23 7.62 -7.21
C MET A 28 0.07 8.01 -5.74
N ILE A 29 1.17 8.12 -4.97
CA ILE A 29 1.10 8.53 -3.55
C ILE A 29 0.46 9.93 -3.43
N ILE A 30 0.85 10.87 -4.28
CA ILE A 30 0.23 12.21 -4.32
C ILE A 30 -1.26 12.10 -4.65
N GLY A 31 -1.64 11.25 -5.61
CA GLY A 31 -3.04 10.99 -5.94
C GLY A 31 -3.82 10.37 -4.79
N PHE A 32 -3.23 9.43 -4.04
CA PHE A 32 -3.86 8.84 -2.85
C PHE A 32 -4.10 9.87 -1.75
N ILE A 33 -3.17 10.81 -1.56
CA ILE A 33 -3.30 11.87 -0.55
C ILE A 33 -4.29 12.95 -1.00
N GLY A 34 -4.32 13.26 -2.29
CA GLY A 34 -5.11 14.37 -2.85
C GLY A 34 -6.53 14.02 -3.28
N THR A 35 -6.85 12.74 -3.51
CA THR A 35 -8.20 12.32 -3.93
C THR A 35 -9.05 11.91 -2.74
N SER A 36 -10.25 12.49 -2.62
CA SER A 36 -11.22 12.12 -1.58
C SER A 36 -11.93 10.80 -1.88
N GLU A 37 -12.11 10.49 -3.17
CA GLU A 37 -12.75 9.27 -3.64
C GLU A 37 -11.87 8.56 -4.66
N MET A 38 -11.43 7.35 -4.33
CA MET A 38 -10.65 6.51 -5.22
C MET A 38 -11.42 5.25 -5.61
N VAL A 39 -12.11 5.32 -6.74
CA VAL A 39 -12.88 4.20 -7.30
C VAL A 39 -12.01 3.29 -8.19
N GLY A 40 -10.89 3.81 -8.68
CA GLY A 40 -9.95 3.06 -9.53
C GLY A 40 -8.98 3.95 -10.28
N VAL A 41 -8.26 3.37 -11.25
CA VAL A 41 -7.17 4.05 -11.98
C VAL A 41 -7.63 5.32 -12.72
N THR A 42 -8.88 5.33 -13.21
CA THR A 42 -9.49 6.51 -13.85
C THR A 42 -9.61 7.71 -12.91
N SER A 43 -9.63 7.50 -11.60
CA SER A 43 -9.66 8.57 -10.61
C SER A 43 -8.32 9.32 -10.56
N PHE A 44 -7.19 8.61 -10.72
CA PHE A 44 -5.88 9.25 -10.88
C PHE A 44 -5.82 10.09 -12.16
N CYS A 45 -6.33 9.55 -13.27
CA CYS A 45 -6.36 10.29 -14.53
C CYS A 45 -7.17 11.58 -14.40
N ARG A 46 -8.32 11.53 -13.73
CA ARG A 46 -9.14 12.72 -13.45
C ARG A 46 -8.43 13.73 -12.55
N PHE A 47 -7.76 13.26 -11.51
CA PHE A 47 -7.03 14.10 -10.57
C PHE A 47 -5.85 14.83 -11.23
N PHE A 48 -5.08 14.15 -12.07
CA PHE A 48 -3.93 14.72 -12.77
C PHE A 48 -4.26 15.35 -14.14
N GLY A 49 -5.52 15.28 -14.60
CA GLY A 49 -5.91 15.75 -15.93
C GLY A 49 -5.29 14.94 -17.09
N LEU A 50 -5.02 13.66 -16.87
CA LEU A 50 -4.37 12.80 -17.85
C LEU A 50 -5.39 12.11 -18.76
N GLY A 51 -5.07 12.00 -20.05
CA GLY A 51 -5.86 11.27 -21.04
C GLY A 51 -5.62 9.76 -21.03
N GLU A 52 -5.97 9.10 -22.14
CA GLU A 52 -5.86 7.64 -22.31
C GLU A 52 -4.43 7.12 -22.14
N SER A 53 -3.43 7.90 -22.57
CA SER A 53 -2.01 7.56 -22.41
C SER A 53 -1.63 7.42 -20.94
N GLY A 54 -2.04 8.37 -20.08
CA GLY A 54 -1.79 8.31 -18.64
C GLY A 54 -2.51 7.15 -17.97
N TYR A 55 -3.74 6.84 -18.41
CA TYR A 55 -4.46 5.65 -17.95
C TYR A 55 -3.67 4.37 -18.23
N LYS A 56 -3.16 4.22 -19.46
CA LYS A 56 -2.32 3.07 -19.84
C LYS A 56 -1.04 3.03 -19.00
N THR A 57 -0.40 4.17 -18.76
CA THR A 57 0.81 4.26 -17.92
C THR A 57 0.57 3.75 -16.50
N PHE A 58 -0.51 4.19 -15.84
CA PHE A 58 -0.85 3.69 -14.51
C PHE A 58 -1.23 2.21 -14.53
N LEU A 59 -1.97 1.76 -15.55
CA LEU A 59 -2.32 0.35 -15.69
C LEU A 59 -1.08 -0.52 -15.88
N HIS A 60 -0.10 -0.05 -16.66
CA HIS A 60 1.19 -0.71 -16.82
C HIS A 60 1.95 -0.74 -15.48
N PHE A 61 1.93 0.33 -14.69
CA PHE A 61 2.57 0.34 -13.38
C PHE A 61 2.08 -0.79 -12.46
N PHE A 62 0.77 -1.05 -12.41
CA PHE A 62 0.20 -2.12 -11.57
C PHE A 62 0.39 -3.52 -12.14
N ARG A 63 0.59 -3.65 -13.46
CA ARG A 63 0.67 -4.95 -14.14
C ARG A 63 2.10 -5.42 -14.40
N TYR A 64 3.07 -4.51 -14.37
CA TYR A 64 4.43 -4.79 -14.83
C TYR A 64 5.38 -5.11 -13.68
N SER A 65 6.25 -6.10 -13.89
CA SER A 65 7.20 -6.65 -12.90
C SER A 65 8.45 -5.78 -12.64
N THR A 66 8.40 -4.47 -12.88
CA THR A 66 9.55 -3.56 -12.70
C THR A 66 9.86 -3.24 -11.24
N TRP A 67 8.96 -3.57 -10.33
CA TRP A 67 9.10 -3.32 -8.90
C TRP A 67 8.47 -4.48 -8.13
N SER A 68 8.93 -4.71 -6.89
CA SER A 68 8.40 -5.74 -6.01
C SER A 68 7.58 -5.11 -4.89
N LEU A 69 6.35 -5.59 -4.70
CA LEU A 69 5.51 -5.20 -3.59
C LEU A 69 6.13 -5.59 -2.24
N GLU A 70 6.81 -6.74 -2.18
CA GLU A 70 7.46 -7.21 -0.97
C GLU A 70 8.58 -6.25 -0.54
N LEU A 71 9.42 -5.82 -1.49
CA LEU A 71 10.47 -4.84 -1.22
C LEU A 71 9.88 -3.48 -0.82
N LEU A 72 8.78 -3.08 -1.44
CA LEU A 72 8.09 -1.84 -1.11
C LEU A 72 7.53 -1.87 0.33
N VAL A 73 6.88 -2.98 0.72
CA VAL A 73 6.34 -3.17 2.07
C VAL A 73 7.46 -3.25 3.11
N CYS A 74 8.57 -3.93 2.78
CA CYS A 74 9.75 -3.98 3.64
C CYS A 74 10.34 -2.57 3.87
N GLN A 75 10.53 -1.80 2.79
CA GLN A 75 11.03 -0.43 2.88
C GLN A 75 10.07 0.47 3.66
N TRP A 76 8.76 0.32 3.44
CA TRP A 76 7.74 1.06 4.19
C TRP A 76 7.81 0.75 5.68
N THR A 77 7.93 -0.53 6.04
CA THR A 77 8.04 -0.97 7.43
C THR A 77 9.29 -0.37 8.08
N THR A 78 10.45 -0.47 7.42
CA THR A 78 11.70 0.15 7.88
C THR A 78 11.56 1.66 8.03
N PHE A 79 10.93 2.33 7.07
CA PHE A 79 10.68 3.77 7.11
C PHE A 79 9.81 4.17 8.30
N VAL A 80 8.73 3.44 8.58
CA VAL A 80 7.81 3.69 9.70
C VAL A 80 8.52 3.49 11.04
N LEU A 81 9.27 2.39 11.21
CA LEU A 81 10.03 2.13 12.43
C LEU A 81 11.08 3.22 12.70
N ALA A 82 11.67 3.79 11.64
CA ALA A 82 12.63 4.88 11.76
C ALA A 82 12.02 6.24 12.15
N GLN A 83 10.69 6.40 12.13
CA GLN A 83 10.05 7.68 12.50
C GLN A 83 10.08 7.98 14.00
N ASN A 84 10.56 7.06 14.83
CA ASN A 84 10.68 7.20 16.29
C ASN A 84 9.33 7.41 17.04
N GLU A 85 8.21 7.26 16.34
CA GLU A 85 6.83 7.29 16.87
C GLU A 85 6.32 5.87 17.26
N THR A 86 7.17 4.86 17.12
CA THR A 86 6.80 3.46 17.39
C THR A 86 6.88 3.17 18.88
N VAL A 87 5.79 2.65 19.47
CA VAL A 87 5.78 2.22 20.86
C VAL A 87 6.64 0.96 21.02
N MET A 88 7.68 1.04 21.85
CA MET A 88 8.57 -0.07 22.13
C MET A 88 8.26 -0.66 23.51
N ILE A 89 7.95 -1.97 23.58
CA ILE A 89 7.80 -2.71 24.84
C ILE A 89 8.92 -3.76 24.90
N GLN A 90 9.76 -3.70 25.94
CA GLN A 90 10.90 -4.61 26.12
C GLN A 90 11.84 -4.68 24.89
N GLY A 91 12.07 -3.54 24.23
CA GLY A 91 12.93 -3.47 23.03
C GLY A 91 12.29 -4.02 21.75
N ARG A 92 10.98 -4.33 21.76
CA ARG A 92 10.23 -4.79 20.58
C ARG A 92 9.19 -3.76 20.16
N ALA A 93 9.07 -3.54 18.85
CA ALA A 93 8.05 -2.67 18.28
C ALA A 93 6.65 -3.29 18.45
N VAL A 94 5.73 -2.51 19.02
CA VAL A 94 4.32 -2.89 19.13
C VAL A 94 3.58 -2.37 17.91
N LEU A 95 3.08 -3.30 17.10
CA LEU A 95 2.22 -3.02 15.95
C LEU A 95 0.78 -3.32 16.35
N THR A 96 -0.07 -2.30 16.30
CA THR A 96 -1.52 -2.50 16.47
C THR A 96 -2.10 -2.78 15.10
N GLY A 97 -2.63 -3.99 14.92
CA GLY A 97 -3.34 -4.36 13.70
C GLY A 97 -4.83 -4.53 14.00
N ASP A 98 -5.68 -3.79 13.30
CA ASP A 98 -7.11 -4.08 13.24
C ASP A 98 -7.35 -5.08 12.09
N HIS A 99 -8.16 -6.10 12.35
CA HIS A 99 -8.61 -6.96 11.25
C HIS A 99 -9.76 -6.27 10.52
N THR A 100 -9.44 -5.38 9.59
CA THR A 100 -10.45 -4.84 8.67
C THR A 100 -10.63 -5.80 7.49
N TYR A 101 -11.74 -6.55 7.51
CA TYR A 101 -12.13 -7.38 6.38
C TYR A 101 -12.66 -6.46 5.28
N VAL A 102 -11.87 -6.24 4.23
CA VAL A 102 -12.33 -5.50 3.05
C VAL A 102 -13.03 -6.49 2.10
N PRO A 103 -14.36 -6.41 1.92
CA PRO A 103 -15.04 -7.24 0.94
C PRO A 103 -14.47 -6.91 -0.44
N LYS A 104 -13.95 -7.93 -1.10
CA LYS A 104 -13.44 -7.82 -2.46
C LYS A 104 -14.51 -8.41 -3.38
N ASP A 105 -15.14 -7.57 -4.19
CA ASP A 105 -16.02 -8.03 -5.25
C ASP A 105 -15.34 -7.77 -6.59
N GLY A 106 -14.96 -8.86 -7.27
CA GLY A 106 -14.21 -8.81 -8.50
C GLY A 106 -14.51 -10.04 -9.34
N ARG A 107 -14.95 -9.83 -10.58
CA ARG A 107 -15.39 -10.88 -11.51
C ARG A 107 -14.32 -11.92 -11.84
N MET A 108 -13.05 -11.64 -11.52
CA MET A 108 -11.89 -12.53 -11.70
C MET A 108 -10.94 -12.41 -10.50
N MET A 109 -11.35 -12.93 -9.36
CA MET A 109 -10.47 -13.05 -8.18
C MET A 109 -10.29 -14.52 -7.79
N PRO A 110 -9.29 -15.23 -8.35
CA PRO A 110 -8.96 -16.56 -7.88
C PRO A 110 -8.50 -16.48 -6.42
N GLY A 111 -9.16 -17.22 -5.52
CA GLY A 111 -8.86 -17.25 -4.08
C GLY A 111 -9.65 -16.26 -3.22
N VAL A 112 -10.58 -15.50 -3.80
CA VAL A 112 -11.54 -14.71 -3.02
C VAL A 112 -12.80 -15.53 -2.82
N VAL A 113 -13.07 -15.86 -1.56
CA VAL A 113 -14.31 -16.53 -1.14
C VAL A 113 -15.41 -15.49 -1.10
N THR A 114 -16.47 -15.68 -1.89
CA THR A 114 -17.68 -14.86 -1.82
C THR A 114 -18.31 -15.02 -0.44
N ILE A 115 -18.44 -13.92 0.29
CA ILE A 115 -18.90 -13.95 1.68
C ILE A 115 -20.43 -14.00 1.64
N HIS A 116 -21.01 -15.11 2.09
CA HIS A 116 -22.42 -15.15 2.43
C HIS A 116 -22.58 -14.66 3.87
N GLN A 117 -22.79 -13.35 4.06
CA GLN A 117 -23.12 -12.80 5.39
C GLN A 117 -24.58 -13.12 5.71
N ASN A 118 -24.79 -14.12 6.57
CA ASN A 118 -26.05 -14.29 7.27
C ASN A 118 -25.94 -13.53 8.60
N LEU A 119 -26.70 -12.45 8.74
CA LEU A 119 -26.68 -11.55 9.90
C LEU A 119 -26.92 -12.31 11.22
N ARG A 120 -25.86 -12.54 12.00
CA ARG A 120 -25.89 -12.60 13.47
C ARG A 120 -24.46 -12.52 14.03
N ASN A 121 -24.15 -11.43 14.73
CA ASN A 121 -22.90 -11.19 15.51
C ASN A 121 -22.38 -12.44 16.24
N PRO A 122 -21.06 -12.65 16.40
CA PRO A 122 -20.26 -11.86 17.36
C PRO A 122 -18.78 -11.57 17.01
N ILE A 123 -18.24 -10.60 17.75
CA ILE A 123 -16.83 -10.24 17.93
C ILE A 123 -15.90 -11.46 17.90
N LYS A 124 -14.91 -11.48 17.00
CA LYS A 124 -13.80 -12.44 17.03
C LYS A 124 -12.47 -11.70 16.87
N ALA A 125 -11.81 -11.45 18.00
CA ALA A 125 -10.39 -11.14 18.02
C ALA A 125 -9.63 -12.42 17.64
N ILE A 126 -8.92 -12.39 16.53
CA ILE A 126 -8.01 -13.48 16.13
C ILE A 126 -6.60 -13.02 16.47
N ILE A 127 -6.03 -13.58 17.53
CA ILE A 127 -4.61 -13.44 17.86
C ILE A 127 -3.84 -14.34 16.90
N PHE A 128 -3.08 -13.76 15.97
CA PHE A 128 -2.13 -14.50 15.15
C PHE A 128 -0.74 -14.36 15.77
N SER A 129 -0.31 -15.34 16.55
CA SER A 129 1.11 -15.50 16.87
C SER A 129 1.78 -16.23 15.70
N ARG A 130 2.66 -15.55 14.98
CA ARG A 130 3.66 -16.25 14.16
C ARG A 130 5.00 -15.57 14.29
N SER A 131 5.89 -16.28 15.00
CA SER A 131 7.32 -16.10 14.96
C SER A 131 7.85 -16.25 13.53
N LEU A 132 8.99 -15.59 13.27
CA LEU A 132 9.83 -15.63 12.06
C LEU A 132 9.55 -14.51 11.05
N LEU A 133 9.92 -13.29 11.43
CA LEU A 133 10.55 -12.34 10.52
C LEU A 133 12.05 -12.31 10.86
N GLY A 134 12.76 -13.30 10.34
CA GLY A 134 14.20 -13.17 10.10
C GLY A 134 14.33 -12.71 8.65
N CYS A 135 14.80 -11.49 8.45
CA CYS A 135 15.37 -11.08 7.18
C CYS A 135 16.87 -11.37 7.30
N ASP A 136 17.33 -12.38 6.55
CA ASP A 136 18.73 -12.49 6.14
C ASP A 136 18.98 -11.57 4.93
#